data_AF-A0A954D619-F1
#
_entry.id   AF-A0A954D619-F1
#
_cell.length_a   1.000
_cell.length_b   1.000
_cell.length_c   1.000
_cell.angle_alpha   90.00
_cell.angle_beta   90.00
_cell.angle_gamma   90.00
#
_symmetry.space_group_name_H-M   'P 1'
#
loop_
_entity.id
_entity.type
_entity.pdbx_description
1 polymer ?
#
loop_
_entity_poly.entity_id
_entity_poly.type
_entity_poly.pdbx_seq_one_letter_code
_entity_poly.pdbx_strand_id
1 'polypeptide(L)'
;MNTNESRTRRLGTRVATAAIAALAIASILGPFVPVGHAEIIHDGTPLPAVGELGSPSRSLTPLEEEQFLRGRKLFDRDWKLGQGLGADLNGDSCRACHQDPVIGGSGGLDVNVFRFARDEGGLGPLQE
;
A
#
# COMPACT_ATOMS: atom_id res chain seq x y z
N MET A 1 12.36 56.13 -33.87
CA MET A 1 12.40 54.79 -33.26
C MET A 1 11.11 54.55 -32.50
N ASN A 2 10.32 53.56 -32.93
CA ASN A 2 8.95 53.32 -32.46
C ASN A 2 8.95 52.48 -31.16
N THR A 3 8.50 53.06 -30.07
CA THR A 3 8.59 52.49 -28.70
C THR A 3 7.57 51.37 -28.44
N ASN A 4 6.56 51.22 -29.30
CA ASN A 4 5.48 50.25 -29.15
C ASN A 4 5.94 48.79 -29.42
N GLU A 5 6.84 48.60 -30.38
CA GLU A 5 7.29 47.27 -30.85
C GLU A 5 8.20 46.54 -29.84
N SER A 6 8.85 47.29 -28.95
CA SER A 6 9.69 46.73 -27.89
C SER A 6 8.90 46.20 -26.69
N ARG A 7 7.67 46.69 -26.49
CA ARG A 7 6.80 46.33 -25.36
C ARG A 7 6.07 45.01 -25.61
N THR A 8 5.65 44.77 -26.85
CA THR A 8 5.00 43.53 -27.28
C THR A 8 5.97 42.34 -27.28
N ARG A 9 7.21 42.53 -27.73
CA ARG A 9 8.26 41.49 -27.67
C ARG A 9 8.62 41.07 -26.24
N ARG A 10 8.75 42.02 -25.30
CA ARG A 10 9.07 41.72 -23.89
C ARG A 10 7.94 40.98 -23.16
N LEU A 11 6.69 41.16 -23.57
CA LEU A 11 5.54 40.48 -22.98
C LEU A 11 5.44 39.02 -23.46
N GLY A 12 5.68 38.76 -24.75
CA GLY A 12 5.66 37.40 -25.31
C GLY A 12 6.73 36.46 -24.72
N THR A 13 7.94 36.97 -24.46
CA THR A 13 9.02 36.17 -23.87
C THR A 13 8.74 35.77 -22.42
N ARG A 14 8.07 36.62 -21.63
CA ARG A 14 7.74 36.32 -20.22
C ARG A 14 6.62 35.29 -20.06
N VAL A 15 5.67 35.27 -20.99
CA VAL A 15 4.56 34.29 -20.98
C VAL A 15 5.06 32.89 -21.36
N ALA A 16 5.98 32.79 -22.33
CA ALA A 16 6.54 31.51 -22.76
C ALA A 16 7.39 30.81 -21.68
N THR A 17 8.16 31.57 -20.87
CA THR A 17 8.98 30.97 -19.80
C THR A 17 8.16 30.51 -18.60
N ALA A 18 7.07 31.21 -18.27
CA ALA A 18 6.17 30.83 -17.18
C ALA A 18 5.37 29.55 -17.50
N ALA A 19 4.96 29.35 -18.76
CA ALA A 19 4.23 28.16 -19.19
C ALA A 19 5.11 26.89 -19.18
N ILE A 20 6.39 27.00 -19.56
CA ILE A 20 7.32 25.86 -19.56
C ILE A 20 7.72 25.47 -18.12
N ALA A 21 7.88 26.44 -17.22
CA ALA A 21 8.15 26.17 -15.80
C ALA A 21 6.98 25.45 -15.10
N ALA A 22 5.73 25.82 -15.42
CA ALA A 22 4.55 25.18 -14.86
C ALA A 22 4.38 23.71 -15.32
N LEU A 23 4.72 23.39 -16.57
CA LEU A 23 4.69 22.00 -17.06
C LEU A 23 5.83 21.14 -16.51
N ALA A 24 7.02 21.71 -16.24
CA ALA A 24 8.13 20.95 -15.67
C ALA A 24 7.93 20.62 -14.17
N ILE A 25 7.24 21.46 -13.42
CA ILE A 25 6.94 21.23 -11.99
C ILE A 25 5.85 20.15 -11.82
N ALA A 26 4.87 20.07 -12.74
CA ALA A 26 3.82 19.06 -12.69
C ALA A 26 4.33 17.62 -12.88
N SER A 27 5.46 17.43 -13.58
CA SER A 27 6.07 16.10 -13.79
C SER A 27 6.91 15.61 -12.60
N ILE A 28 7.24 16.49 -11.65
CA ILE A 28 7.95 16.13 -10.40
C ILE A 28 6.95 15.84 -9.28
N LEU A 29 5.71 16.31 -9.44
CA LEU A 29 4.58 16.11 -8.52
C LEU A 29 3.55 15.15 -9.12
N GLY A 30 3.99 14.07 -9.76
CA GLY A 30 3.12 12.89 -9.87
C GLY A 30 2.66 12.51 -8.45
N PRO A 31 1.42 12.03 -8.25
CA PRO A 31 0.99 11.59 -6.94
C PRO A 31 2.00 10.55 -6.46
N PHE A 32 2.81 10.93 -5.48
CA PHE A 32 3.57 10.00 -4.67
C PHE A 32 2.50 9.19 -3.95
N VAL A 33 2.03 8.11 -4.58
CA VAL A 33 1.24 7.10 -3.90
C VAL A 33 2.25 6.41 -3.01
N PRO A 34 2.21 6.61 -1.68
CA PRO A 34 3.07 5.83 -0.81
C PRO A 34 2.72 4.38 -1.07
N VAL A 35 3.67 3.61 -1.60
CA VAL A 35 3.60 2.15 -1.55
C VAL A 35 3.70 1.83 -0.06
N GLY A 36 2.54 1.69 0.57
CA GLY A 36 2.39 1.55 2.01
C GLY A 36 3.15 0.32 2.46
N HIS A 37 4.17 0.54 3.28
CA HIS A 37 4.77 -0.53 4.07
C HIS A 37 3.67 -1.02 5.01
N ALA A 38 3.20 -2.26 4.82
CA ALA A 38 2.23 -2.96 5.67
C ALA A 38 1.16 -2.04 6.30
N GLU A 39 0.36 -1.36 5.47
CA GLU A 39 -0.74 -0.55 5.97
C GLU A 39 -1.87 -1.45 6.49
N ILE A 40 -2.34 -1.22 7.72
CA ILE A 40 -3.53 -1.90 8.25
C ILE A 40 -4.71 -1.52 7.35
N ILE A 41 -5.33 -2.51 6.69
CA ILE A 41 -6.41 -2.25 5.73
C ILE A 41 -7.73 -2.08 6.47
N HIS A 42 -8.23 -0.85 6.53
CA HIS A 42 -9.58 -0.59 7.05
C HIS A 42 -10.62 -0.76 5.94
N ASP A 43 -11.89 -0.89 6.33
CA ASP A 43 -13.03 -1.04 5.41
C ASP A 43 -13.15 0.09 4.35
N GLY A 44 -12.51 1.23 4.59
CA GLY A 44 -12.47 2.37 3.67
C GLY A 44 -11.16 2.54 2.89
N THR A 45 -10.16 1.67 3.08
CA THR A 45 -8.87 1.79 2.39
C THR A 45 -9.06 1.49 0.90
N PRO A 46 -8.80 2.48 0.01
CA PRO A 46 -8.96 2.29 -1.43
C PRO A 46 -8.11 1.14 -1.95
N LEU A 47 -8.58 0.52 -3.04
CA LEU A 47 -7.76 -0.45 -3.76
C LEU A 47 -6.69 0.28 -4.58
N PRO A 48 -5.46 -0.27 -4.65
CA PRO A 48 -4.50 0.12 -5.67
C PRO A 48 -5.09 -0.12 -7.08
N ALA A 49 -4.44 0.40 -8.11
CA ALA A 49 -4.94 0.22 -9.48
C ALA A 49 -4.91 -1.26 -9.88
N VAL A 50 -5.80 -1.66 -10.80
CA VAL A 50 -5.82 -3.01 -11.35
C VAL A 50 -4.45 -3.36 -11.93
N GLY A 51 -3.91 -4.52 -11.56
CA GLY A 51 -2.58 -4.99 -11.96
C GLY A 51 -1.45 -4.55 -11.03
N GLU A 52 -1.70 -3.64 -10.08
CA GLU A 52 -0.76 -3.34 -9.01
C GLU A 52 -0.83 -4.37 -7.88
N LEU A 53 0.24 -4.46 -7.09
CA LEU A 53 0.30 -5.37 -5.95
C LEU A 53 -0.80 -5.03 -4.93
N GLY A 54 -1.41 -6.05 -4.35
CA GLY A 54 -2.52 -5.90 -3.40
C GLY A 54 -3.89 -5.58 -4.05
N SER A 55 -3.92 -5.46 -5.38
CA SER A 55 -5.14 -5.25 -6.18
C SER A 55 -5.42 -6.45 -7.09
N PRO A 56 -6.64 -6.59 -7.66
CA PRO A 56 -6.89 -7.62 -8.67
C PRO A 56 -5.95 -7.48 -9.87
N SER A 57 -5.47 -8.60 -10.40
CA SER A 57 -4.59 -8.62 -11.58
C SER A 57 -5.28 -8.24 -12.89
N ARG A 58 -6.62 -8.18 -12.88
CA ARG A 58 -7.47 -7.78 -14.00
C ARG A 58 -8.71 -7.05 -13.48
N SER A 59 -9.41 -6.36 -14.39
CA SER A 59 -10.71 -5.79 -14.07
C SER A 59 -11.68 -6.89 -13.66
N LEU A 60 -12.44 -6.62 -12.60
CA LEU A 60 -13.42 -7.52 -12.03
C LEU A 60 -14.83 -7.10 -12.45
N THR A 61 -15.73 -8.06 -12.58
CA THR A 61 -17.17 -7.78 -12.59
C THR A 61 -17.61 -7.29 -11.20
N PRO A 62 -18.77 -6.63 -11.06
CA PRO A 62 -19.24 -6.16 -9.75
C PRO A 62 -19.34 -7.26 -8.69
N LEU A 63 -19.75 -8.48 -9.10
CA LEU A 63 -19.82 -9.62 -8.18
C LEU A 63 -18.43 -10.10 -7.77
N GLU A 64 -17.48 -10.15 -8.70
CA GLU A 64 -16.10 -10.52 -8.39
C GLU A 64 -15.41 -9.49 -7.49
N GLU A 65 -15.68 -8.21 -7.69
CA GLU A 65 -15.18 -7.14 -6.84
C GLU A 65 -15.74 -7.26 -5.42
N GLU A 66 -17.03 -7.56 -5.27
CA GLU A 66 -17.63 -7.81 -3.95
C GLU A 66 -16.97 -9.00 -3.25
N GLN A 67 -16.75 -10.11 -3.98
CA GLN A 67 -16.03 -11.28 -3.45
C GLN A 67 -14.62 -10.93 -3.02
N PHE A 68 -13.90 -10.17 -3.85
CA PHE A 68 -12.54 -9.73 -3.58
C PHE A 68 -12.46 -8.88 -2.31
N LEU A 69 -13.38 -7.93 -2.14
CA LEU A 69 -13.46 -7.09 -0.95
C LEU A 69 -13.78 -7.92 0.30
N ARG A 70 -14.65 -8.92 0.22
CA ARG A 70 -14.89 -9.84 1.35
C ARG A 70 -13.66 -10.68 1.69
N GLY A 71 -12.94 -11.15 0.68
CA GLY A 71 -11.67 -11.85 0.85
C GLY A 71 -10.62 -10.98 1.55
N ARG A 72 -10.48 -9.72 1.13
CA ARG A 72 -9.59 -8.74 1.77
C ARG A 72 -9.91 -8.56 3.25
N LYS A 73 -11.18 -8.41 3.61
CA LYS A 73 -11.60 -8.30 5.03
C LYS A 73 -11.27 -9.54 5.85
N LEU A 74 -11.45 -10.73 5.27
CA LEU A 74 -11.09 -11.98 5.94
C LEU A 74 -9.57 -12.10 6.15
N PHE A 75 -8.79 -11.67 5.16
CA PHE A 75 -7.34 -11.71 5.19
C PHE A 75 -6.75 -10.79 6.27
N ASP A 76 -7.33 -9.60 6.42
CA ASP A 76 -6.93 -8.60 7.42
C ASP A 76 -7.53 -8.86 8.81
N ARG A 77 -8.38 -9.87 8.98
CA ARG A 77 -9.04 -10.13 10.27
C ARG A 77 -8.06 -10.64 11.32
N ASP A 78 -8.15 -10.06 12.51
CA ASP A 78 -7.52 -10.58 13.72
C ASP A 78 -8.25 -11.82 14.25
N TRP A 79 -7.48 -12.83 14.62
CA TRP A 79 -7.91 -14.11 15.17
C TRP A 79 -7.41 -14.23 16.59
N LYS A 80 -8.32 -14.57 17.50
CA LYS A 80 -7.92 -14.99 18.84
C LYS A 80 -7.45 -16.44 18.83
N LEU A 81 -6.67 -16.84 19.83
CA LEU A 81 -6.11 -18.19 19.96
C LEU A 81 -7.15 -19.31 19.75
N GLY A 82 -8.34 -19.17 20.36
CA GLY A 82 -9.44 -20.13 20.23
C GLY A 82 -10.23 -20.06 18.92
N GLN A 83 -9.90 -19.14 18.02
CA GLN A 83 -10.64 -18.87 16.78
C GLN A 83 -9.89 -19.29 15.50
N GLY A 84 -8.62 -19.71 15.60
CA GLY A 84 -8.04 -20.54 14.53
C GLY A 84 -6.76 -20.06 13.85
N LEU A 85 -5.70 -19.76 14.60
CA LEU A 85 -4.33 -19.92 14.08
C LEU A 85 -3.51 -20.96 14.86
N GLY A 86 -4.10 -21.53 15.92
CA GLY A 86 -3.44 -22.49 16.80
C GLY A 86 -2.37 -21.83 17.69
N ALA A 87 -1.87 -22.59 18.65
CA ALA A 87 -0.82 -22.11 19.56
C ALA A 87 0.57 -22.07 18.92
N ASP A 88 0.72 -22.63 17.72
CA ASP A 88 2.03 -22.83 17.08
C ASP A 88 2.43 -21.68 16.13
N LEU A 89 1.47 -20.84 15.73
CA LEU A 89 1.74 -19.62 14.96
C LEU A 89 1.86 -18.42 15.90
N ASN A 90 2.79 -17.52 15.58
CA ASN A 90 2.99 -16.29 16.34
C ASN A 90 2.26 -15.06 15.77
N GLY A 91 1.55 -15.21 14.65
CA GLY A 91 0.67 -14.20 14.08
C GLY A 91 -0.78 -14.34 14.54
N ASP A 92 -1.51 -13.23 14.49
CA ASP A 92 -2.94 -13.14 14.80
C ASP A 92 -3.80 -12.91 13.55
N SER A 93 -3.21 -12.95 12.35
CA SER A 93 -3.89 -12.61 11.09
C SER A 93 -3.14 -13.20 9.90
N CYS A 94 -3.80 -13.35 8.75
CA CYS A 94 -3.12 -13.77 7.53
C CYS A 94 -2.08 -12.71 7.12
N ARG A 95 -2.43 -11.43 7.29
CA ARG A 95 -1.52 -10.31 7.02
C ARG A 95 -0.23 -10.39 7.83
N ALA A 96 -0.27 -10.83 9.10
CA ALA A 96 0.92 -10.88 9.96
C ALA A 96 2.12 -11.63 9.35
N CYS A 97 1.87 -12.55 8.42
CA CYS A 97 2.89 -13.29 7.68
C CYS A 97 2.91 -12.99 6.17
N HIS A 98 1.92 -12.31 5.61
CA HIS A 98 1.73 -12.07 4.18
C HIS A 98 1.44 -10.59 3.90
N GLN A 99 2.44 -9.75 4.16
CA GLN A 99 2.31 -8.29 4.17
C GLN A 99 3.40 -7.54 3.39
N ASP A 100 4.38 -8.26 2.83
CA ASP A 100 5.52 -7.66 2.16
C ASP A 100 5.52 -8.04 0.66
N PRO A 101 5.65 -7.08 -0.28
CA PRO A 101 5.75 -5.62 -0.07
C PRO A 101 4.41 -4.95 0.29
N VAL A 102 3.29 -5.66 0.12
CA VAL A 102 1.94 -5.20 0.50
C VAL A 102 1.12 -6.40 1.01
N ILE A 103 -0.06 -6.14 1.57
CA ILE A 103 -0.99 -7.19 2.00
C ILE A 103 -1.29 -8.21 0.89
N GLY A 104 -1.23 -9.50 1.24
CA GLY A 104 -1.35 -10.61 0.29
C GLY A 104 -0.02 -11.02 -0.36
N GLY A 105 1.08 -10.32 -0.05
CA GLY A 105 2.43 -10.68 -0.48
C GLY A 105 3.07 -11.81 0.33
N SER A 106 4.40 -11.89 0.29
CA SER A 106 5.16 -12.78 1.16
C SER A 106 5.30 -12.20 2.58
N GLY A 107 5.94 -12.96 3.46
CA GLY A 107 6.46 -12.41 4.72
C GLY A 107 7.71 -11.60 4.46
N GLY A 108 8.03 -10.67 5.38
CA GLY A 108 9.34 -10.03 5.38
C GLY A 108 10.45 -11.06 5.57
N LEU A 109 11.63 -10.82 5.00
CA LEU A 109 12.74 -11.79 5.04
C LEU A 109 13.25 -12.11 6.46
N ASP A 110 12.95 -11.23 7.43
CA ASP A 110 13.38 -11.34 8.82
C ASP A 110 12.27 -11.83 9.77
N VAL A 111 11.15 -12.36 9.27
CA VAL A 111 10.10 -12.93 10.13
C VAL A 111 10.21 -14.46 10.20
N ASN A 112 10.28 -14.97 11.42
CA ASN A 112 10.03 -16.37 11.70
C ASN A 112 8.59 -16.52 12.18
N VAL A 113 7.76 -17.25 11.43
CA VAL A 113 6.31 -17.35 11.64
C VAL A 113 5.88 -18.58 12.43
N PHE A 114 6.84 -19.46 12.75
CA PHE A 114 6.61 -20.65 13.57
C PHE A 114 7.18 -20.44 14.97
N ARG A 115 6.42 -20.82 15.99
CA ARG A 115 6.94 -20.90 17.36
C ARG A 115 7.83 -22.13 17.48
N PHE A 116 9.14 -21.93 17.39
CA PHE A 116 10.16 -22.97 17.54
C PHE A 116 10.50 -23.31 19.00
N ALA A 117 10.14 -22.43 19.94
CA ALA A 117 10.27 -22.67 21.38
C ALA A 117 8.88 -22.66 22.04
N ARG A 118 8.66 -23.62 22.94
CA ARG A 118 7.57 -23.60 23.91
C ARG A 118 8.21 -23.45 25.28
N ASP A 119 7.97 -22.33 25.92
CA ASP A 119 8.18 -22.20 27.35
C ASP A 119 7.08 -22.99 28.09
N GLU A 120 7.44 -23.78 29.11
CA GLU A 120 6.45 -24.45 29.97
C GLU A 120 5.38 -25.28 29.20
N GLY A 121 5.72 -25.87 28.04
CA GLY A 121 4.74 -26.59 27.19
C GLY A 121 3.78 -25.70 26.39
N GLY A 122 4.02 -24.39 26.33
CA GLY A 122 3.23 -23.38 25.63
C GLY A 122 2.44 -22.43 26.55
N LEU A 123 2.85 -22.30 27.82
CA LEU A 123 2.12 -21.59 28.87
C LEU A 123 2.66 -20.19 29.22
N GLY A 124 3.75 -19.71 28.60
CA GLY A 124 4.29 -18.36 28.79
C GLY A 124 5.72 -18.31 29.37
N PRO A 125 6.30 -17.09 29.48
CA PRO A 125 7.63 -16.70 28.99
C PRO A 125 8.82 -17.57 29.42
N LEU A 126 9.80 -17.69 28.52
CA LEU A 126 11.15 -18.19 28.80
C LEU A 126 11.75 -17.42 29.98
N GLN A 127 11.90 -18.10 31.12
CA GLN A 127 12.65 -17.55 32.26
C GLN A 127 14.13 -17.46 31.88
N GLU A 128 14.74 -16.32 32.20
CA GLU A 128 16.15 -15.99 31.91
C GLU A 128 17.14 -16.85 32.72
#